data_AF-A0A9Q0JNV5-F1
#
_entry.id   AF-A0A9Q0JNV5-F1
#
_cell.length_a   1.000
_cell.length_b   1.000
_cell.length_c   1.000
_cell.angle_alpha   90.00
_cell.angle_beta   90.00
_cell.angle_gamma   90.00
#
_symmetry.space_group_name_H-M   'P 1'
#
loop_
_entity.id
_entity.type
_entity.pdbx_description
1 polymer ?
#
loop_
_entity_poly.entity_id
_entity_poly.type
_entity_poly.pdbx_seq_one_letter_code
_entity_poly.pdbx_strand_id
1 'polypeptide(L)'
;MVASIFFILFFSSFFFLTTDASSDGGQCGSVKCGDDGPDIGFPFRVIGQQPQHCGYPGFELSCKQNTTMIHFPTRKDLVVESISYKNRKISLLDPQSCVHEVFLNLNLSLTPFQYYYVVRNYTYLNCSARLPASFVEVKCLSGSRHHVYTVETSMEVPGSCRAVRTVAIPFAYSPYLADNSFGLGLSWNLPEHEDCEARGGCNWFLSKTGLETEQHLNLAEGFSIKSVIRNLYLKVLLCVLAVAALISMQMYHSKKMNKQQIENENLLQVP
;
A
#
# COMPACT_ATOMS: atom_id res chain seq x y z
N MET A 1 14.42 18.50 50.28
CA MET A 1 14.70 17.17 49.70
C MET A 1 13.49 16.60 48.96
N VAL A 2 12.32 16.52 49.62
CA VAL A 2 11.09 15.95 49.01
C VAL A 2 10.58 16.75 47.78
N ALA A 3 10.65 18.08 47.82
CA ALA A 3 10.26 18.95 46.70
C ALA A 3 11.14 18.76 45.44
N SER A 4 12.42 18.42 45.62
CA SER A 4 13.37 18.19 44.52
C SER A 4 13.10 16.86 43.79
N ILE A 5 12.57 15.85 44.50
CA ILE A 5 12.24 14.55 43.91
C ILE A 5 10.99 14.66 43.03
N PHE A 6 9.96 15.37 43.49
CA PHE A 6 8.77 15.64 42.68
C PHE A 6 9.09 16.43 41.40
N PHE A 7 10.07 17.33 41.47
CA PHE A 7 10.51 18.12 40.32
C PHE A 7 11.18 17.26 39.24
N ILE A 8 12.00 16.29 39.64
CA ILE A 8 12.67 15.35 38.72
C ILE A 8 11.65 14.38 38.08
N LEU A 9 10.68 13.88 38.85
CA LEU A 9 9.64 13.00 38.33
C LEU A 9 8.73 13.71 37.30
N PHE A 10 8.38 14.97 37.55
CA PHE A 10 7.60 15.78 36.62
C PHE A 10 8.33 16.01 35.30
N PHE A 11 9.64 16.33 35.35
CA PHE A 11 10.49 16.47 34.16
C PHE A 11 10.67 15.15 33.38
N SER A 12 10.80 14.02 34.08
CA SER A 12 10.90 12.71 33.43
C SER A 12 9.60 12.35 32.68
N SER A 13 8.42 12.67 33.23
CA SER A 13 7.14 12.39 32.57
C SER A 13 6.91 13.22 31.30
N PHE A 14 7.53 14.40 31.21
CA PHE A 14 7.45 15.28 30.03
C PHE A 14 8.36 14.82 28.88
N PHE A 15 9.39 14.02 29.17
CA PHE A 15 10.30 13.45 28.16
C PHE A 15 9.76 12.18 27.48
N PHE A 16 8.75 11.52 28.06
CA PHE A 16 8.20 10.26 27.54
C PHE A 16 6.98 10.42 26.61
N LEU A 17 6.65 11.63 26.18
CA LEU A 17 5.62 11.88 25.16
C LEU A 17 6.23 12.38 23.86
N THR A 18 7.27 11.70 23.39
CA THR A 18 7.50 11.59 21.95
C THR A 18 6.61 10.45 21.46
N THR A 19 5.37 10.76 21.10
CA THR A 19 4.72 9.93 20.10
C THR A 19 5.59 10.04 18.87
N ASP A 20 6.22 8.92 18.48
CA ASP A 20 6.67 8.70 17.12
C ASP A 20 5.43 8.77 16.22
N ALA A 21 4.94 9.99 15.97
CA ALA A 21 4.38 10.29 14.68
C ALA A 21 5.59 10.18 13.76
N SER A 22 5.87 8.96 13.30
CA SER A 22 6.54 8.74 12.04
C SER A 22 5.74 9.57 11.03
N SER A 23 6.18 10.80 10.81
CA SER A 23 5.98 11.49 9.56
C SER A 23 6.75 10.66 8.55
N ASP A 24 6.19 9.51 8.20
CA ASP A 24 6.57 8.77 7.03
C ASP A 24 6.04 9.58 5.84
N GLY A 25 6.72 10.71 5.57
CA GLY A 25 7.03 11.07 4.20
C GLY A 25 8.05 10.07 3.68
N GLY A 26 7.68 8.79 3.80
CA GLY A 26 8.53 7.64 3.73
C GLY A 26 8.98 7.48 2.32
N GLN A 27 10.29 7.31 2.16
CA GLN A 27 10.82 6.83 0.90
C GLN A 27 10.00 5.59 0.51
N CYS A 28 9.22 5.67 -0.57
CA CYS A 28 8.49 4.53 -1.13
C CYS A 28 9.49 3.52 -1.69
N GLY A 29 10.12 2.77 -0.80
CA GLY A 29 11.13 1.78 -1.12
C GLY A 29 10.49 0.56 -1.77
N SER A 30 11.28 -0.12 -2.60
CA SER A 30 10.91 -1.45 -3.11
C SER A 30 10.82 -2.44 -1.95
N VAL A 31 9.82 -3.31 -1.99
CA VAL A 31 9.62 -4.40 -1.02
C VAL A 31 9.55 -5.74 -1.74
N LYS A 32 9.71 -6.84 -1.00
CA LYS A 32 9.51 -8.19 -1.49
C LYS A 32 8.65 -8.99 -0.51
N CYS A 33 7.84 -9.90 -1.04
CA CYS A 33 7.14 -10.88 -0.19
C CYS A 33 8.06 -11.99 0.31
N GLY A 34 9.08 -12.34 -0.46
CA GLY A 34 10.09 -13.35 -0.14
C GLY A 34 11.35 -13.17 -0.98
N ASP A 35 12.43 -13.85 -0.62
CA ASP A 35 13.75 -13.66 -1.25
C ASP A 35 13.72 -13.93 -2.77
N ASP A 36 13.00 -14.97 -3.18
CA ASP A 36 12.81 -15.36 -4.59
C ASP A 36 11.68 -14.58 -5.30
N GLY A 37 11.00 -13.67 -4.59
CA GLY A 37 9.92 -12.87 -5.13
C GLY A 37 10.41 -11.69 -5.98
N PRO A 38 9.52 -11.13 -6.83
CA PRO A 38 9.83 -9.92 -7.58
C PRO A 38 9.99 -8.72 -6.64
N ASP A 39 10.82 -7.76 -7.04
CA ASP A 39 10.88 -6.43 -6.44
C ASP A 39 9.59 -5.66 -6.72
N ILE A 40 8.93 -5.18 -5.66
CA ILE A 40 7.64 -4.49 -5.70
C ILE A 40 7.85 -3.02 -5.36
N GLY A 41 7.73 -2.17 -6.36
CA GLY A 41 7.75 -0.72 -6.25
C GLY A 41 6.65 -0.10 -7.10
N PHE A 42 6.66 1.23 -7.15
CA PHE A 42 5.68 2.01 -7.89
C PHE A 42 5.54 1.51 -9.35
N PRO A 43 4.31 1.37 -9.89
CA PRO A 43 3.02 1.77 -9.31
C PRO A 43 2.40 0.75 -8.36
N PHE A 44 3.01 -0.42 -8.20
CA PHE A 44 2.51 -1.45 -7.32
C PHE A 44 2.80 -1.12 -5.86
N ARG A 45 1.92 -1.58 -4.99
CA ARG A 45 2.16 -1.56 -3.54
C ARG A 45 1.66 -2.82 -2.89
N VAL A 46 2.33 -3.25 -1.82
CA VAL A 46 1.87 -4.35 -0.98
C VAL A 46 0.95 -3.81 0.12
N ILE A 47 -0.30 -4.27 0.13
CA ILE A 47 -1.26 -3.93 1.18
C ILE A 47 -0.71 -4.40 2.54
N GLY A 48 -0.70 -3.48 3.51
CA GLY A 48 -0.26 -3.75 4.88
C GLY A 48 1.24 -3.65 5.11
N GLN A 49 2.05 -3.50 4.05
CA GLN A 49 3.50 -3.27 4.17
C GLN A 49 3.92 -1.88 3.68
N GLN A 50 3.29 -1.37 2.62
CA GLN A 50 3.57 -0.02 2.08
C GLN A 50 2.39 0.94 2.33
N PRO A 51 2.66 2.22 2.65
CA PRO A 51 1.64 3.25 2.74
C PRO A 51 0.80 3.38 1.45
N GLN A 52 -0.42 3.91 1.56
CA GLN A 52 -1.30 4.08 0.40
C GLN A 52 -0.73 4.99 -0.69
N HIS A 53 0.07 6.00 -0.32
CA HIS A 53 0.67 6.95 -1.27
C HIS A 53 1.85 6.36 -2.07
N CYS A 54 2.31 5.16 -1.72
CA CYS A 54 3.43 4.48 -2.40
C CYS A 54 3.01 3.61 -3.58
N GLY A 55 1.71 3.54 -3.89
CA GLY A 55 1.22 2.87 -5.08
C GLY A 55 -0.01 3.54 -5.65
N TYR A 56 -0.37 3.15 -6.86
CA TYR A 56 -1.52 3.67 -7.56
C TYR A 56 -2.75 2.80 -7.29
N PRO A 57 -3.97 3.36 -7.14
CA PRO A 57 -5.18 2.57 -6.96
C PRO A 57 -5.39 1.56 -8.09
N GLY A 58 -5.70 0.31 -7.74
CA GLY A 58 -5.83 -0.80 -8.69
C GLY A 58 -4.53 -1.58 -8.93
N PHE A 59 -3.40 -1.14 -8.36
CA PHE A 59 -2.11 -1.84 -8.41
C PHE A 59 -1.74 -2.49 -7.07
N GLU A 60 -2.74 -2.79 -6.25
CA GLU A 60 -2.53 -3.48 -4.99
C GLU A 60 -2.12 -4.94 -5.17
N LEU A 61 -1.03 -5.30 -4.50
CA LEU A 61 -0.56 -6.66 -4.31
C LEU A 61 -0.68 -7.06 -2.84
N SER A 62 -0.57 -8.36 -2.57
CA SER A 62 -0.53 -8.91 -1.22
C SER A 62 0.50 -10.02 -1.12
N CYS A 63 0.99 -10.28 0.10
CA CYS A 63 1.89 -11.39 0.36
C CYS A 63 1.14 -12.53 1.05
N LYS A 64 1.31 -13.75 0.54
CA LYS A 64 0.81 -14.97 1.16
C LYS A 64 1.94 -15.98 1.27
N GLN A 65 2.40 -16.24 2.50
CA GLN A 65 3.47 -17.23 2.77
C GLN A 65 4.68 -17.04 1.84
N ASN A 66 5.19 -15.81 1.78
CA ASN A 66 6.29 -15.35 0.93
C ASN A 66 6.01 -15.27 -0.59
N THR A 67 4.81 -15.62 -1.03
CA THR A 67 4.40 -15.50 -2.43
C THR A 67 3.66 -14.19 -2.67
N THR A 68 4.03 -13.48 -3.74
CA THR A 68 3.35 -12.26 -4.17
C THR A 68 2.07 -12.62 -4.93
N MET A 69 0.95 -12.03 -4.52
CA MET A 69 -0.38 -12.31 -5.06
C MET A 69 -1.02 -11.04 -5.59
N ILE A 70 -1.75 -11.15 -6.70
CA ILE A 70 -2.64 -10.12 -7.23
C ILE A 70 -4.09 -10.59 -7.17
N HIS A 71 -4.98 -9.68 -6.76
CA HIS A 71 -6.40 -9.98 -6.64
C HIS A 71 -7.19 -9.33 -7.78
N PHE A 72 -8.09 -10.10 -8.38
CA PHE A 72 -9.04 -9.61 -9.37
C PHE A 72 -10.47 -9.83 -8.86
N PRO A 73 -11.36 -8.83 -8.85
CA PRO A 73 -12.69 -8.94 -8.24
C PRO A 73 -13.56 -10.10 -8.76
N THR A 74 -13.30 -10.56 -9.98
CA THR A 74 -14.07 -11.60 -10.67
C THR A 74 -13.50 -13.00 -10.50
N ARG A 75 -12.39 -13.18 -9.77
CA ARG A 75 -11.67 -14.45 -9.68
C ARG A 75 -10.92 -14.62 -8.35
N LYS A 76 -10.43 -15.84 -8.13
CA LYS A 76 -9.38 -16.17 -7.17
C LYS A 76 -8.04 -15.53 -7.53
N ASP A 77 -7.23 -15.31 -6.50
CA ASP A 77 -5.91 -14.69 -6.58
C ASP A 77 -4.97 -15.42 -7.54
N LEU A 78 -4.17 -14.65 -8.27
CA LEU A 78 -3.10 -15.16 -9.12
C LEU A 78 -1.74 -14.86 -8.50
N VAL A 79 -0.77 -15.74 -8.74
CA VAL A 79 0.61 -15.53 -8.30
C VAL A 79 1.28 -14.56 -9.25
N VAL A 80 2.00 -13.58 -8.70
CA VAL A 80 2.89 -12.73 -9.48
C VAL A 80 4.26 -13.39 -9.57
N GLU A 81 4.61 -13.86 -10.77
CA GLU A 81 5.90 -14.49 -11.03
C GLU A 81 6.99 -13.44 -11.24
N SER A 82 6.71 -12.41 -12.04
CA SER A 82 7.69 -11.37 -12.33
C SER A 82 7.03 -10.04 -12.69
N ILE A 83 7.75 -8.95 -12.40
CA ILE A 83 7.37 -7.58 -12.75
C ILE A 83 8.52 -6.98 -13.55
N SER A 84 8.24 -6.53 -14.76
CA SER A 84 9.17 -5.81 -15.61
C SER A 84 8.70 -4.36 -15.77
N TYR A 85 9.28 -3.45 -14.99
CA TYR A 85 8.93 -2.02 -15.02
C TYR A 85 9.27 -1.38 -16.37
N LYS A 86 10.45 -1.70 -16.93
CA LYS A 86 10.89 -1.21 -18.25
C LYS A 86 9.90 -1.55 -19.36
N ASN A 87 9.40 -2.78 -19.37
CA ASN A 87 8.46 -3.26 -20.38
C ASN A 87 7.00 -3.05 -19.98
N ARG A 88 6.75 -2.49 -18.78
CA ARG A 88 5.43 -2.41 -18.13
C ARG A 88 4.65 -3.72 -18.24
N LYS A 89 5.29 -4.84 -17.86
CA LYS A 89 4.72 -6.19 -17.94
C LYS A 89 4.72 -6.86 -16.57
N ILE A 90 3.59 -7.45 -16.21
CA ILE A 90 3.46 -8.32 -15.04
C ILE A 90 3.12 -9.72 -15.55
N SER A 91 3.90 -10.71 -15.14
CA SER A 91 3.70 -12.11 -15.51
C SER A 91 3.05 -12.83 -14.34
N LEU A 92 1.93 -13.50 -14.63
CA LEU A 92 1.09 -14.14 -13.63
C LEU A 92 1.04 -15.65 -13.84
N LEU A 93 0.97 -16.39 -12.74
CA LEU A 93 0.78 -17.83 -12.72
C LEU A 93 -0.56 -18.17 -12.08
N ASP A 94 -1.23 -19.18 -12.64
CA ASP A 94 -2.39 -19.78 -12.00
C ASP A 94 -1.92 -20.84 -11.00
N PRO A 95 -2.24 -20.70 -9.69
CA PRO A 95 -1.88 -21.70 -8.68
C PRO A 95 -2.49 -23.08 -8.95
N GLN A 96 -3.56 -23.16 -9.75
CA GLN A 96 -4.24 -24.41 -10.12
C GLN A 96 -3.72 -24.99 -11.45
N SER A 97 -2.73 -24.35 -12.08
CA SER A 97 -2.16 -24.77 -13.36
C SER A 97 -3.21 -24.96 -14.48
N CYS A 98 -4.25 -24.13 -14.47
CA CYS A 98 -5.30 -24.10 -15.50
C CYS A 98 -5.53 -22.68 -16.02
N VAL A 99 -4.56 -22.19 -16.80
CA VAL A 99 -4.57 -20.84 -17.41
C VAL A 99 -5.79 -20.61 -18.33
N HIS A 100 -6.45 -21.66 -18.83
CA HIS A 100 -7.71 -21.50 -19.57
C HIS A 100 -8.90 -21.15 -18.67
N GLU A 101 -8.97 -21.73 -17.48
CA GLU A 101 -9.99 -21.38 -16.49
C GLU A 101 -9.83 -19.93 -16.05
N VAL A 102 -8.58 -19.51 -15.78
CA VAL A 102 -8.03 -18.23 -16.25
C VAL A 102 -8.93 -17.21 -16.94
N PHE A 103 -8.68 -17.15 -18.24
CA PHE A 103 -9.30 -16.30 -19.22
C PHE A 103 -10.83 -16.42 -19.28
N LEU A 104 -11.40 -17.58 -18.95
CA LEU A 104 -12.86 -17.74 -18.92
C LEU A 104 -13.52 -16.83 -17.88
N ASN A 105 -12.80 -16.49 -16.80
CA ASN A 105 -13.37 -15.76 -15.65
C ASN A 105 -12.67 -14.43 -15.36
N LEU A 106 -11.57 -14.11 -16.05
CA LEU A 106 -10.84 -12.85 -15.86
C LEU A 106 -11.57 -11.68 -16.51
N ASN A 107 -11.94 -10.68 -15.71
CA ASN A 107 -12.44 -9.41 -16.20
C ASN A 107 -11.45 -8.28 -15.85
N LEU A 108 -10.88 -7.66 -16.89
CA LEU A 108 -9.92 -6.57 -16.75
C LEU A 108 -10.56 -5.17 -16.87
N SER A 109 -11.84 -5.06 -17.27
CA SER A 109 -12.49 -3.77 -17.60
C SER A 109 -12.52 -2.75 -16.46
N LEU A 110 -12.41 -3.20 -15.21
CA LEU A 110 -12.38 -2.35 -14.01
C LEU A 110 -11.00 -2.33 -13.35
N THR A 111 -9.96 -2.67 -14.10
CA THR A 111 -8.58 -2.72 -13.61
C THR A 111 -7.68 -1.87 -14.52
N PRO A 112 -6.52 -1.41 -14.04
CA PRO A 112 -5.57 -0.66 -14.86
C PRO A 112 -4.78 -1.54 -15.83
N PHE A 113 -5.10 -2.84 -15.90
CA PHE A 113 -4.38 -3.82 -16.68
C PHE A 113 -5.07 -4.09 -18.02
N GLN A 114 -4.25 -4.38 -19.01
CA GLN A 114 -4.67 -4.87 -20.32
C GLN A 114 -3.78 -6.04 -20.72
N TYR A 115 -4.20 -6.86 -21.67
CA TYR A 115 -3.34 -7.94 -22.16
C TYR A 115 -2.05 -7.38 -22.75
N TYR A 116 -0.91 -7.97 -22.38
CA TYR A 116 0.39 -7.58 -22.93
C TYR A 116 0.52 -7.94 -24.42
N TYR A 117 -0.10 -9.06 -24.82
CA TYR A 117 -0.10 -9.55 -26.20
C TYR A 117 -1.44 -9.28 -26.88
N VAL A 118 -1.41 -9.23 -28.22
CA VAL A 118 -2.61 -9.07 -29.06
C VAL A 118 -3.57 -10.24 -28.83
N VAL A 119 -4.84 -9.93 -28.58
CA VAL A 119 -5.88 -10.93 -28.34
C VAL A 119 -6.73 -11.22 -29.57
N ARG A 120 -7.27 -12.44 -29.65
CA ARG A 120 -8.24 -12.87 -30.64
C ARG A 120 -9.40 -13.60 -29.97
N ASN A 121 -10.55 -13.62 -30.61
CA ASN A 121 -11.73 -14.30 -30.09
C ASN A 121 -11.63 -15.80 -30.34
N TYR A 122 -11.69 -16.57 -29.27
CA TYR A 122 -11.78 -18.02 -29.30
C TYR A 122 -13.02 -18.49 -28.56
N THR A 123 -13.68 -19.49 -29.12
CA THR A 123 -14.83 -20.16 -28.54
C THR A 123 -14.39 -21.45 -27.87
N TYR A 124 -14.77 -21.60 -26.60
CA TYR A 124 -14.63 -22.85 -25.88
C TYR A 124 -15.77 -23.79 -26.27
N LEU A 125 -15.42 -25.00 -26.68
CA LEU A 125 -16.34 -26.08 -26.96
C LEU A 125 -16.30 -27.10 -25.83
N ASN A 126 -17.46 -27.66 -25.49
CA ASN A 126 -17.57 -28.82 -24.62
C ASN A 126 -18.21 -29.95 -25.42
N CYS A 127 -17.46 -31.04 -25.60
CA CYS A 127 -17.82 -32.16 -26.44
C CYS A 127 -18.05 -33.43 -25.63
N SER A 128 -19.05 -34.21 -26.02
CA SER A 128 -19.33 -35.54 -25.45
C SER A 128 -18.40 -36.64 -25.96
N ALA A 129 -17.78 -36.42 -27.11
CA ALA A 129 -16.79 -37.30 -27.73
C ALA A 129 -15.51 -36.52 -28.05
N ARG A 130 -14.37 -37.22 -28.07
CA ARG A 130 -13.08 -36.60 -28.44
C ARG A 130 -13.07 -36.20 -29.91
N LEU A 131 -12.56 -35.01 -30.17
CA LEU A 131 -12.28 -34.54 -31.52
C LEU A 131 -10.99 -35.19 -32.07
N PRO A 132 -10.77 -35.14 -33.40
CA PRO A 132 -9.55 -35.65 -34.02
C PRO A 132 -8.28 -35.05 -33.41
N ALA A 133 -7.14 -35.74 -33.56
CA ALA A 133 -5.85 -35.36 -32.97
C ALA A 133 -5.32 -33.99 -33.43
N SER A 134 -5.88 -33.41 -34.50
CA SER A 134 -5.61 -32.03 -34.92
C SER A 134 -6.08 -30.98 -33.90
N PHE A 135 -7.01 -31.34 -33.02
CA PHE A 135 -7.50 -30.48 -31.95
C PHE A 135 -6.77 -30.82 -30.65
N VAL A 136 -6.20 -29.80 -30.02
CA VAL A 136 -5.53 -29.96 -28.73
C VAL A 136 -6.58 -29.81 -27.62
N GLU A 137 -6.72 -30.84 -26.78
CA GLU A 137 -7.70 -30.88 -25.69
C GLU A 137 -7.20 -30.13 -24.44
N VAL A 138 -7.99 -29.18 -23.93
CA VAL A 138 -7.71 -28.44 -22.70
C VAL A 138 -7.90 -29.35 -21.50
N LYS A 139 -6.83 -30.06 -21.12
CA LYS A 139 -6.89 -31.17 -20.15
C LYS A 139 -7.44 -30.75 -18.79
N CYS A 140 -7.05 -29.59 -18.28
CA CYS A 140 -7.47 -29.12 -16.95
C CYS A 140 -8.96 -28.74 -16.86
N LEU A 141 -9.62 -28.50 -18.00
CA LEU A 141 -11.06 -28.28 -18.09
C LEU A 141 -11.84 -29.51 -18.59
N SER A 142 -11.13 -30.58 -18.93
CA SER A 142 -11.72 -31.80 -19.47
C SER A 142 -11.79 -32.89 -18.40
N GLY A 143 -12.66 -33.88 -18.63
CA GLY A 143 -12.85 -34.99 -17.70
C GLY A 143 -13.10 -36.31 -18.42
N SER A 144 -13.70 -37.26 -17.71
CA SER A 144 -13.93 -38.62 -18.26
C SER A 144 -15.03 -38.69 -19.32
N ARG A 145 -16.00 -37.77 -19.28
CA ARG A 145 -17.19 -37.73 -20.17
C ARG A 145 -17.40 -36.40 -20.89
N HIS A 146 -16.45 -35.48 -20.76
CA HIS A 146 -16.50 -34.17 -21.41
C HIS A 146 -15.10 -33.76 -21.83
N HIS A 147 -15.00 -33.24 -23.04
CA HIS A 147 -13.74 -32.87 -23.68
C HIS A 147 -13.81 -31.41 -24.11
N VAL A 148 -12.89 -30.59 -23.62
CA VAL A 148 -12.90 -29.14 -23.83
C VAL A 148 -11.84 -28.74 -24.84
N TYR A 149 -12.24 -27.90 -25.79
CA TYR A 149 -11.37 -27.42 -26.86
C TYR A 149 -11.55 -25.90 -27.04
N THR A 150 -10.53 -25.23 -27.57
CA THR A 150 -10.63 -23.84 -28.02
C THR A 150 -10.55 -23.78 -29.54
N VAL A 151 -11.52 -23.14 -30.17
CA VAL A 151 -11.60 -22.98 -31.63
C VAL A 151 -11.76 -21.50 -31.99
N GLU A 152 -11.26 -21.08 -33.14
CA GLU A 152 -11.62 -19.78 -33.73
C GLU A 152 -13.14 -19.67 -33.90
N THR A 153 -13.69 -18.45 -33.73
CA THR A 153 -15.13 -18.19 -33.80
C THR A 153 -15.76 -18.50 -35.16
N SER A 154 -14.96 -18.58 -36.23
CA SER A 154 -15.39 -18.88 -37.60
C SER A 154 -15.62 -20.37 -37.86
N MET A 155 -15.16 -21.27 -36.98
CA MET A 155 -15.30 -22.71 -37.18
C MET A 155 -16.72 -23.20 -36.88
N GLU A 156 -17.20 -24.12 -37.72
CA GLU A 156 -18.45 -24.83 -37.47
C GLU A 156 -18.32 -25.75 -36.26
N VAL A 157 -19.33 -25.72 -35.37
CA VAL A 157 -19.33 -26.51 -34.15
C VAL A 157 -19.75 -27.95 -34.48
N PRO A 158 -18.92 -28.98 -34.20
CA PRO A 158 -19.30 -30.37 -34.45
C PRO A 158 -20.54 -30.78 -33.65
N GLY A 159 -21.38 -31.67 -34.19
CA GLY A 159 -22.62 -32.08 -33.54
C GLY A 159 -22.45 -32.76 -32.17
N SER A 160 -21.27 -33.31 -31.88
CA SER A 160 -20.94 -33.86 -30.54
C SER A 160 -20.58 -32.79 -29.51
N CYS A 161 -20.48 -31.53 -29.92
CA CYS A 161 -20.00 -30.39 -29.16
C CYS A 161 -21.07 -29.31 -28.99
N ARG A 162 -20.93 -28.53 -27.92
CA ARG A 162 -21.67 -27.28 -27.70
C ARG A 162 -20.70 -26.14 -27.45
N ALA A 163 -21.00 -24.97 -27.99
CA ALA A 163 -20.30 -23.73 -27.64
C ALA A 163 -20.63 -23.36 -26.18
N VAL A 164 -19.61 -23.09 -25.39
CA VAL A 164 -19.73 -22.72 -23.97
C VAL A 164 -19.64 -21.21 -23.82
N ARG A 165 -18.53 -20.63 -24.29
CA ARG A 165 -18.26 -19.19 -24.16
C ARG A 165 -17.20 -18.76 -25.16
N THR A 166 -17.35 -17.55 -25.69
CA THR A 166 -16.32 -16.88 -26.48
C THR A 166 -15.60 -15.86 -25.61
N VAL A 167 -14.27 -15.88 -25.63
CA VAL A 167 -13.42 -14.93 -24.90
C VAL A 167 -12.27 -14.47 -25.78
N ALA A 168 -11.81 -13.24 -25.55
CA ALA A 168 -10.62 -12.71 -26.19
C ALA A 168 -9.39 -13.17 -25.42
N ILE A 169 -8.54 -13.99 -26.06
CA ILE A 169 -7.31 -14.52 -25.47
C ILE A 169 -6.12 -14.34 -26.43
N PRO A 170 -4.89 -14.18 -25.91
CA PRO A 170 -3.72 -13.86 -26.73
C PRO A 170 -3.20 -15.02 -27.58
N PHE A 171 -3.71 -16.23 -27.40
CA PHE A 171 -3.24 -17.43 -28.10
C PHE A 171 -4.34 -18.50 -28.21
N ALA A 172 -4.30 -19.29 -29.29
CA ALA A 172 -4.99 -20.58 -29.33
C ALA A 172 -4.32 -21.54 -28.34
N TYR A 173 -5.06 -22.50 -27.77
CA TYR A 173 -4.47 -23.48 -26.87
C TYR A 173 -3.30 -24.22 -27.53
N SER A 174 -2.18 -24.24 -26.83
CA SER A 174 -0.94 -24.90 -27.17
C SER A 174 -0.53 -25.79 -25.99
N PRO A 175 0.02 -27.00 -26.22
CA PRO A 175 0.48 -27.89 -25.15
C PRO A 175 1.48 -27.22 -24.20
N TYR A 176 2.25 -26.23 -24.69
CA TYR A 176 3.19 -25.41 -23.91
C TYR A 176 2.51 -24.40 -22.97
N LEU A 177 1.18 -24.33 -22.96
CA LEU A 177 0.42 -23.55 -21.96
C LEU A 177 -0.01 -24.40 -20.77
N ALA A 178 0.03 -25.74 -20.92
CA ALA A 178 -0.40 -26.66 -19.87
C ALA A 178 0.63 -26.85 -18.76
N ASP A 179 1.88 -26.40 -18.97
CA ASP A 179 2.99 -26.49 -18.02
C ASP A 179 3.28 -25.17 -17.28
N ASN A 180 2.37 -24.19 -17.39
CA ASN A 180 2.54 -22.83 -16.83
C ASN A 180 3.75 -22.03 -17.37
N SER A 181 4.50 -22.53 -18.37
CA SER A 181 5.74 -21.88 -18.86
C SER A 181 5.51 -20.54 -19.58
N PHE A 182 4.27 -20.27 -20.00
CA PHE A 182 3.88 -19.08 -20.77
C PHE A 182 3.00 -18.10 -19.99
N GLY A 183 3.15 -18.03 -18.65
CA GLY A 183 2.34 -17.27 -17.68
C GLY A 183 1.60 -16.02 -18.22
N LEU A 184 0.39 -15.79 -17.71
CA LEU A 184 -0.50 -14.69 -18.14
C LEU A 184 0.21 -13.33 -18.01
N GLY A 185 0.58 -12.75 -19.15
CA GLY A 185 1.21 -11.44 -19.23
C GLY A 185 0.19 -10.32 -19.35
N LEU A 186 0.16 -9.41 -18.39
CA LEU A 186 -0.61 -8.17 -18.45
C LEU A 186 0.35 -6.98 -18.57
N SER A 187 -0.09 -5.93 -19.25
CA SER A 187 0.56 -4.63 -19.27
C SER A 187 -0.27 -3.58 -18.53
N TRP A 188 0.39 -2.50 -18.15
CA TRP A 188 -0.28 -1.32 -17.60
C TRP A 188 0.30 -0.06 -18.22
N ASN A 189 -0.49 1.01 -18.16
CA ASN A 189 -0.03 2.35 -18.46
C ASN A 189 -0.26 3.23 -17.25
N LEU A 190 0.65 4.18 -17.06
CA LEU A 190 0.45 5.26 -16.11
C LEU A 190 -0.10 6.47 -16.88
N PRO A 191 -0.97 7.29 -16.27
CA PRO A 191 -1.32 8.59 -16.84
C PRO A 191 -0.03 9.38 -17.12
N GLU A 192 0.08 10.00 -18.30
CA GLU A 192 1.32 10.60 -18.84
C GLU A 192 1.88 11.80 -18.04
N HIS A 193 1.38 12.09 -16.83
CA HIS A 193 1.71 13.32 -16.11
C HIS A 193 2.13 13.16 -14.64
N GLU A 194 2.35 11.93 -14.17
CA GLU A 194 2.68 11.65 -12.76
C GLU A 194 4.02 10.91 -12.64
N ASP A 195 5.11 11.67 -12.81
CA ASP A 195 6.46 11.20 -12.49
C ASP A 195 6.67 11.20 -10.96
N CYS A 196 6.03 10.24 -10.29
CA CYS A 196 6.02 10.11 -8.83
C CYS A 196 7.28 9.45 -8.26
N GLU A 197 8.05 8.75 -9.12
CA GLU A 197 9.27 8.07 -8.72
C GLU A 197 10.35 9.06 -8.24
N ALA A 198 10.40 10.26 -8.83
CA ALA A 198 11.36 11.30 -8.42
C ALA A 198 11.00 12.02 -7.12
N ARG A 199 9.75 11.91 -6.63
CA ARG A 199 9.24 12.70 -5.49
C ARG A 199 8.94 11.88 -4.24
N GLY A 200 9.18 10.57 -4.27
CA GLY A 200 8.91 9.71 -3.12
C GLY A 200 7.41 9.46 -2.86
N GLY A 201 6.57 9.50 -3.89
CA GLY A 201 5.14 9.12 -3.79
C GLY A 201 4.21 9.88 -4.74
N CYS A 202 3.04 9.29 -5.03
CA CYS A 202 1.95 9.96 -5.75
C CYS A 202 0.89 10.45 -4.76
N ASN A 203 0.53 11.73 -4.84
CA ASN A 203 -0.64 12.26 -4.13
C ASN A 203 -1.88 12.24 -5.04
N TRP A 204 -2.25 11.05 -5.52
CA TRP A 204 -3.34 10.85 -6.49
C TRP A 204 -4.71 11.37 -6.00
N PHE A 205 -4.89 11.48 -4.68
CA PHE A 205 -6.10 12.07 -4.08
C PHE A 205 -6.31 13.53 -4.47
N LEU A 206 -5.25 14.29 -4.76
CA LEU A 206 -5.35 15.70 -5.15
C LEU A 206 -5.72 15.87 -6.64
N SER A 207 -5.44 14.87 -7.47
CA SER A 207 -5.72 14.88 -8.92
C SER A 207 -7.22 14.75 -9.23
N LYS A 208 -7.98 14.03 -8.39
CA LYS A 208 -9.41 13.75 -8.62
C LYS A 208 -10.33 14.94 -8.29
N THR A 209 -9.87 15.88 -7.49
CA THR A 209 -10.53 17.17 -7.29
C THR A 209 -9.99 18.12 -8.36
N GLY A 210 -10.71 18.29 -9.47
CA GLY A 210 -10.36 19.24 -10.53
C GLY A 210 -10.35 20.69 -10.04
N LEU A 211 -9.34 21.06 -9.28
CA LEU A 211 -9.03 22.42 -8.86
C LEU A 211 -7.80 22.88 -9.65
N GLU A 212 -8.01 23.13 -10.94
CA GLU A 212 -7.17 24.05 -11.68
C GLU A 212 -7.40 25.45 -11.12
N THR A 213 -6.63 25.80 -10.10
CA THR A 213 -6.41 27.20 -9.74
C THR A 213 -4.95 27.36 -9.37
N GLU A 214 -4.21 28.06 -10.24
CA GLU A 214 -3.03 28.82 -9.85
C GLU A 214 -3.42 29.74 -8.70
N GLN A 215 -3.25 29.25 -7.49
CA GLN A 215 -3.16 30.08 -6.32
C GLN A 215 -2.22 29.38 -5.37
N HIS A 216 -1.16 30.09 -4.97
CA HIS A 216 -0.32 29.76 -3.83
C HIS A 216 -1.20 29.60 -2.58
N LEU A 217 -1.84 28.44 -2.43
CA LEU A 217 -2.57 28.03 -1.25
C LEU A 217 -1.75 26.91 -0.63
N ASN A 218 -0.93 27.34 0.33
CA ASN A 218 -0.26 26.49 1.30
C ASN A 218 -1.32 25.67 2.04
N LEU A 219 -1.68 24.50 1.52
CA LEU A 219 -2.41 23.48 2.25
C LEU A 219 -1.56 22.21 2.38
N ALA A 220 -0.36 22.41 2.90
CA ALA A 220 0.16 21.52 3.91
C ALA A 220 0.43 22.42 5.13
N GLU A 221 -0.48 22.46 6.10
CA GLU A 221 -0.01 22.54 7.48
C GLU A 221 0.66 21.20 7.82
N GLY A 222 1.73 20.90 7.08
CA GLY A 222 2.79 20.05 7.55
C GLY A 222 3.32 20.74 8.79
N PHE A 223 3.34 20.00 9.89
CA PHE A 223 3.82 20.43 11.19
C PHE A 223 5.18 21.15 11.02
N SER A 224 5.15 22.48 10.95
CA SER A 224 6.35 23.25 10.62
C SER A 224 7.35 23.03 11.74
N ILE A 225 8.55 22.54 11.42
CA ILE A 225 9.64 22.37 12.41
C ILE A 225 9.87 23.70 13.17
N LYS A 226 9.63 24.85 12.53
CA LYS A 226 9.65 26.17 13.18
C LYS A 226 8.51 26.34 14.21
N SER A 227 7.32 25.81 13.94
CA SER A 227 6.20 25.76 14.89
C SER A 227 6.47 24.83 16.07
N VAL A 228 7.10 23.68 15.83
CA VAL A 228 7.50 22.74 16.90
C VAL A 228 8.55 23.35 17.80
N ILE A 229 9.61 23.93 17.21
CA ILE A 229 10.69 24.59 17.94
C ILE A 229 10.15 25.81 18.69
N ARG A 230 9.26 26.60 18.08
CA ARG A 230 8.62 27.75 18.74
C ARG A 230 7.75 27.31 19.92
N ASN A 231 6.98 26.23 19.77
CA ASN A 231 6.15 25.69 20.84
C ASN A 231 7.01 25.09 21.97
N LEU A 232 8.09 24.41 21.64
CA LEU A 232 9.06 23.89 22.60
C LEU A 232 9.75 25.03 23.36
N TYR A 233 10.21 26.07 22.66
CA TYR A 233 10.82 27.25 23.26
C TYR A 233 9.84 27.99 24.19
N LEU A 234 8.60 28.18 23.76
CA LEU A 234 7.58 28.86 24.57
C LEU A 234 7.25 28.07 25.84
N LYS A 235 7.15 26.73 25.74
CA LYS A 235 6.95 25.86 26.90
C LYS A 235 8.12 25.89 27.88
N VAL A 236 9.36 25.84 27.37
CA VAL A 236 10.57 25.97 28.19
C VAL A 236 10.61 27.33 28.89
N LEU A 237 10.31 28.41 28.17
CA LEU A 237 10.28 29.76 28.73
C LEU A 237 9.25 29.90 29.85
N LEU A 238 8.03 29.38 29.64
CA LEU A 238 6.98 29.39 30.67
C LEU A 238 7.38 28.56 31.89
N CYS A 239 8.05 27.42 31.71
CA CYS A 239 8.58 26.63 32.81
C CYS A 239 9.63 27.39 33.62
N VAL A 240 10.58 28.06 32.96
CA VAL A 240 11.61 28.86 33.64
C VAL A 240 11.00 29.99 34.46
N LEU A 241 9.99 30.70 33.91
CA LEU A 241 9.29 31.77 34.62
C LEU A 241 8.53 31.24 35.86
N ALA A 242 7.88 30.07 35.74
CA ALA A 242 7.20 29.44 36.86
C ALA A 242 8.17 29.06 37.99
N VAL A 243 9.34 28.51 37.65
CA VAL A 243 10.39 28.18 38.64
C VAL A 243 10.92 29.44 39.32
N ALA A 244 11.22 30.48 38.55
CA ALA A 244 11.68 31.75 39.11
C ALA A 244 10.65 32.36 40.08
N ALA A 245 9.35 32.27 39.76
CA ALA A 245 8.27 32.73 40.63
C ALA A 245 8.15 31.88 41.92
N LEU A 246 8.34 30.56 41.83
CA LEU A 246 8.33 29.69 43.01
C LEU A 246 9.52 29.98 43.93
N ILE A 247 10.72 30.16 43.37
CA ILE A 247 11.91 30.53 44.13
C ILE A 247 11.73 31.91 44.79
N SER A 248 11.18 32.89 44.07
CA SER A 248 10.94 34.22 44.63
C SER A 248 9.87 34.21 45.73
N MET A 249 8.80 33.41 45.57
CA MET A 249 7.80 33.20 46.62
C MET A 249 8.39 32.51 47.84
N GLN A 250 9.27 31.51 47.67
CA GLN A 250 9.97 30.85 48.77
C GLN A 250 10.92 31.81 49.50
N MET A 251 11.68 32.62 48.75
CA MET A 251 12.56 33.66 49.30
C MET A 251 11.76 34.72 50.06
N TYR A 252 10.64 35.17 49.50
CA TYR A 252 9.74 36.12 50.15
C TYR A 252 9.16 35.55 51.45
N HIS A 253 8.70 34.30 51.42
CA HIS A 253 8.16 33.63 52.59
C HIS A 253 9.22 33.45 53.68
N SER A 254 10.43 33.02 53.32
CA SER A 254 11.58 32.91 54.23
C SER A 254 11.90 34.25 54.90
N LYS A 255 11.94 35.34 54.11
CA LYS A 255 12.18 36.69 54.63
C LYS A 255 11.05 37.19 55.55
N LYS A 256 9.79 36.88 55.22
CA LYS A 256 8.62 37.22 56.04
C LYS A 256 8.65 36.50 57.39
N MET A 257 8.96 35.21 57.40
CA MET A 257 9.10 34.42 58.63
C MET A 257 10.23 34.97 59.51
N ASN A 258 11.38 35.31 58.92
CA ASN A 258 12.50 35.92 59.65
C ASN A 258 12.11 37.28 60.26
N LYS A 259 11.35 38.12 59.54
CA LYS A 259 10.90 39.42 60.05
C LYS A 259 9.92 39.28 61.22
N GLN A 260 8.99 38.34 61.14
CA GLN A 260 8.05 38.05 62.24
C GLN A 260 8.74 37.51 63.47
N GLN A 261 9.81 36.71 63.29
CA GLN A 261 10.61 36.20 64.40
C GLN A 261 11.38 37.32 65.11
N ILE A 262 11.96 38.27 64.35
CA ILE A 262 12.62 39.46 64.90
C ILE A 262 11.64 40.38 65.63
N GLU A 263 10.42 40.60 65.10
CA GLU A 263 9.38 41.40 65.77
C GLU A 263 8.87 40.73 67.07
N ASN A 264 8.74 39.40 67.08
CA ASN A 264 8.34 38.66 68.28
C ASN A 264 9.42 38.66 69.37
N GLU A 265 10.71 38.58 69.00
CA GLU A 265 11.83 38.68 69.95
C GLU A 265 11.92 40.09 70.57
N ASN A 266 11.62 41.15 69.81
CA ASN A 266 11.60 42.53 70.30
C ASN A 266 10.40 42.84 71.22
N LEU A 267 9.27 42.13 71.07
CA LEU A 267 8.08 42.27 71.92
C LEU A 267 8.22 41.58 73.29
N LEU A 268 9.13 40.61 73.41
CA LEU A 268 9.47 39.92 74.67
C LEU A 268 10.53 40.64 75.51
N GLN A 269 11.08 41.76 75.04
CA GLN A 269 12.11 42.56 75.73
C GLN A 269 11.61 43.90 76.29
N VAL A 270 10.30 44.12 76.40
CA VAL A 270 9.74 45.29 77.10
C VAL A 270 9.61 44.94 78.60
N PRO A 271 10.22 45.72 79.53
CA PRO A 271 10.26 45.42 80.96
C PRO A 271 8.92 45.55 81.69
#